data_AF-A0A6M1YJL5-F1
#
_entry.id   AF-A0A6M1YJL5-F1
#
_cell.length_a   1.000
_cell.length_b   1.000
_cell.length_c   1.000
_cell.angle_alpha   90.00
_cell.angle_beta   90.00
_cell.angle_gamma   90.00
#
_symmetry.space_group_name_H-M   'P 1'
#
loop_
_entity.id
_entity.type
_entity.pdbx_description
1 polymer ?
#
loop_
_entity_poly.entity_id
_entity_poly.type
_entity_poly.pdbx_seq_one_letter_code
_entity_poly.pdbx_strand_id
1 'polypeptide(L)'
;MFKLTTDFEPKGDQPQAIEKLTNGIKEKKENQVLLGITGSGKTFTMASVIQKTQKPTLILAHNKTLAAQLYQEFKTFFPENAVEYFVSYYDYYQPEAYIARTDTYIEKDLAINDTIDKMRL
;
A
#
# COMPACT_ATOMS: atom_id res chain seq x y z
N MET A 1 9.50 -1.33 16.67
CA MET A 1 8.79 -0.06 16.92
C MET A 1 8.85 0.75 15.64
N PHE A 2 7.73 1.23 15.11
CA PHE A 2 7.68 2.11 13.94
C PHE A 2 8.13 3.53 14.32
N LYS A 3 9.04 4.11 13.54
CA LYS A 3 9.61 5.44 13.76
C LYS A 3 9.45 6.26 12.48
N LEU A 4 8.53 7.21 12.53
CA LEU A 4 8.25 8.15 11.46
C LEU A 4 9.35 9.22 11.41
N THR A 5 10.09 9.27 10.32
CA THR A 5 11.09 10.28 10.02
C THR A 5 10.53 11.23 8.96
N THR A 6 10.44 12.51 9.30
CA THR A 6 9.77 13.52 8.47
C THR A 6 10.06 14.92 8.99
N ASP A 7 10.17 15.90 8.09
CA ASP A 7 10.19 17.33 8.43
C ASP A 7 8.77 17.93 8.46
N PHE A 8 7.76 17.15 8.10
CA PHE A 8 6.37 17.57 8.11
C PHE A 8 5.76 17.46 9.49
N GLU A 9 5.14 18.54 9.95
CA GLU A 9 4.21 18.52 11.07
C GLU A 9 2.76 18.40 10.56
N PRO A 10 1.88 17.65 11.25
CA PRO A 10 0.46 17.60 10.91
C PRO A 10 -0.18 18.99 10.91
N LYS A 11 -0.83 19.35 9.80
CA LYS A 11 -1.48 20.67 9.60
C LYS A 11 -2.94 20.53 9.17
N GLY A 12 -3.71 21.60 9.35
CA GLY A 12 -5.13 21.63 9.01
C GLY A 12 -5.92 20.57 9.79
N ASP A 13 -6.70 19.74 9.09
CA ASP A 13 -7.53 18.70 9.70
C ASP A 13 -6.75 17.41 10.04
N GLN A 14 -5.48 17.30 9.64
CA GLN A 14 -4.67 16.10 9.86
C GLN A 14 -4.54 15.71 11.34
N PRO A 15 -4.25 16.61 12.31
CA PRO A 15 -4.12 16.24 13.72
C PRO A 15 -5.37 15.53 14.25
N GLN A 16 -6.55 16.07 13.93
CA GLN A 16 -7.83 15.51 14.38
C GLN A 16 -8.13 14.17 13.68
N ALA A 17 -7.85 14.05 12.39
CA ALA A 17 -8.01 12.80 11.66
C ALA A 17 -7.12 11.68 12.23
N ILE A 18 -5.84 12.00 12.49
CA ILE A 18 -4.88 11.06 13.08
C ILE A 18 -5.37 10.60 14.46
N GLU A 19 -5.82 11.53 15.30
CA GLU A 19 -6.34 11.21 16.63
C GLU A 19 -7.56 10.27 16.57
N LYS A 20 -8.57 10.63 15.78
CA LYS A 20 -9.80 9.84 15.63
C LYS A 20 -9.52 8.42 15.15
N LEU A 21 -8.70 8.27 14.11
CA LEU A 21 -8.34 6.96 13.55
C LEU A 21 -7.54 6.12 14.55
N THR A 22 -6.57 6.75 15.23
CA THR A 22 -5.75 6.08 16.26
C THR A 22 -6.62 5.58 17.41
N ASN A 23 -7.53 6.42 17.90
CA ASN A 23 -8.44 6.06 19.00
C ASN A 23 -9.39 4.95 18.56
N GLY A 24 -9.95 5.00 17.35
CA GLY A 24 -10.78 3.92 16.84
C GLY A 24 -10.06 2.58 16.77
N ILE A 25 -8.77 2.55 16.41
CA ILE A 25 -7.97 1.31 16.43
C ILE A 25 -7.76 0.80 17.86
N LYS A 26 -7.53 1.70 18.84
CA LYS A 26 -7.39 1.34 20.26
C LYS A 26 -8.71 0.81 20.85
N GLU A 27 -9.84 1.38 20.43
CA GLU A 27 -11.20 0.95 20.75
C GLU A 27 -11.63 -0.33 20.01
N LYS A 28 -10.75 -0.90 19.17
CA LYS A 28 -11.01 -2.10 18.36
C LYS A 28 -12.18 -1.93 17.37
N LYS A 29 -12.41 -0.71 16.87
CA LYS A 29 -13.31 -0.50 15.74
C LYS A 29 -12.76 -1.22 14.51
N GLU A 30 -13.58 -2.12 13.95
CA GLU A 30 -13.17 -2.94 12.80
C GLU A 30 -13.02 -2.12 11.53
N ASN A 31 -13.95 -1.19 11.28
CA ASN A 31 -14.01 -0.42 10.04
C ASN A 31 -13.98 1.09 10.34
N GLN A 32 -13.12 1.81 9.62
CA GLN A 32 -13.00 3.27 9.71
C GLN A 32 -12.71 3.84 8.32
N VAL A 33 -13.20 5.04 8.04
CA VAL A 33 -13.03 5.72 6.75
C VAL A 33 -12.38 7.07 6.95
N LEU A 34 -11.26 7.30 6.27
CA LEU A 34 -10.63 8.62 6.16
C LEU A 34 -11.19 9.34 4.92
N LEU A 35 -12.15 10.25 5.13
CA LEU A 35 -12.66 11.13 4.07
C LEU A 35 -11.68 12.29 3.88
N GLY A 36 -10.76 12.16 2.93
CA GLY A 36 -9.77 13.18 2.61
C GLY A 36 -9.76 13.58 1.13
N ILE A 37 -9.77 14.88 0.86
CA ILE A 37 -9.65 15.43 -0.50
C ILE A 37 -8.27 15.11 -1.11
N THR A 38 -8.14 15.20 -2.43
CA THR A 38 -6.83 15.08 -3.12
C THR A 38 -5.88 16.18 -2.65
N GLY A 39 -4.60 15.85 -2.47
CA GLY A 39 -3.60 16.81 -1.98
C GLY A 39 -3.58 17.06 -0.47
N SER A 40 -4.52 16.51 0.31
CA SER A 40 -4.58 16.70 1.77
C SER A 40 -3.51 15.95 2.59
N GLY A 41 -2.55 15.28 1.95
CA GLY A 41 -1.51 14.51 2.67
C GLY A 41 -2.04 13.23 3.33
N LYS A 42 -2.89 12.48 2.62
CA LYS A 42 -3.46 11.21 3.14
C LYS A 42 -2.39 10.19 3.52
N THR A 43 -1.32 10.05 2.73
CA THR A 43 -0.23 9.10 3.06
C THR A 43 0.43 9.48 4.39
N PHE A 44 0.77 10.76 4.58
CA PHE A 44 1.38 11.25 5.81
C PHE A 44 0.45 11.07 7.03
N THR A 45 -0.84 11.31 6.85
CA THR A 45 -1.87 11.04 7.86
C THR A 45 -1.85 9.57 8.29
N MET A 46 -1.84 8.65 7.31
CA MET A 46 -1.80 7.20 7.60
C MET A 46 -0.46 6.75 8.19
N ALA A 47 0.67 7.32 7.76
CA ALA A 47 1.98 7.07 8.38
C ALA A 47 1.98 7.47 9.86
N SER A 48 1.41 8.64 10.19
CA SER A 48 1.26 9.06 11.59
C SER A 48 0.38 8.11 12.41
N VAL A 49 -0.69 7.56 11.82
CA VAL A 49 -1.54 6.54 12.46
C VAL A 49 -0.77 5.24 12.70
N ILE A 50 0.01 4.77 11.71
CA ILE A 50 0.86 3.57 11.85
C ILE A 50 1.87 3.74 12.98
N GLN A 51 2.56 4.90 13.03
CA GLN A 51 3.47 5.21 14.15
C GLN A 51 2.74 5.21 15.50
N LYS A 52 1.55 5.82 15.61
CA LYS A 52 0.85 5.90 16.91
C LYS A 52 0.28 4.56 17.38
N THR A 53 -0.05 3.66 16.45
CA THR A 53 -0.70 2.38 16.76
C THR A 53 0.29 1.24 16.90
N GLN A 54 1.49 1.36 16.33
CA GLN A 54 2.57 0.38 16.42
C GLN A 54 2.16 -1.03 15.93
N LYS A 55 1.26 -1.10 14.94
CA LYS A 55 0.77 -2.35 14.35
C LYS A 55 1.40 -2.61 12.98
N PRO A 56 1.84 -3.85 12.68
CA PRO A 56 2.10 -4.26 11.30
C PRO A 56 0.88 -3.96 10.43
N THR A 57 1.11 -3.32 9.28
CA THR A 57 0.03 -2.75 8.46
C THR A 57 0.21 -3.20 7.01
N LEU A 58 -0.88 -3.68 6.41
CA LEU A 58 -0.95 -3.98 4.98
C LEU A 58 -1.67 -2.85 4.26
N ILE A 59 -1.05 -2.28 3.23
CA ILE A 59 -1.62 -1.21 2.40
C ILE A 59 -1.93 -1.80 1.04
N LEU A 60 -3.21 -1.77 0.65
CA LEU A 60 -3.69 -2.28 -0.63
C LEU A 60 -3.89 -1.11 -1.61
N ALA A 61 -3.31 -1.23 -2.79
CA ALA A 61 -3.50 -0.29 -3.89
C ALA A 61 -4.09 -1.02 -5.10
N HIS A 62 -4.96 -0.34 -5.84
CA HIS A 62 -5.69 -0.94 -6.97
C HIS A 62 -4.84 -1.10 -8.24
N ASN A 63 -3.63 -0.52 -8.30
CA ASN A 63 -2.74 -0.63 -9.45
C ASN A 63 -1.26 -0.58 -9.02
N LYS A 64 -0.36 -1.09 -9.88
CA LYS A 64 1.09 -1.18 -9.62
C LYS A 64 1.76 0.20 -9.48
N THR A 65 1.31 1.20 -10.25
CA THR A 65 1.90 2.55 -10.22
C THR A 65 1.68 3.23 -8.87
N LEU A 66 0.45 3.22 -8.37
CA LEU A 66 0.12 3.76 -7.05
C LEU A 66 0.79 2.96 -5.93
N ALA A 67 0.86 1.63 -6.06
CA ALA A 67 1.57 0.79 -5.11
C ALA A 67 3.05 1.19 -4.99
N ALA A 68 3.72 1.40 -6.13
CA ALA A 68 5.12 1.83 -6.16
C ALA A 68 5.31 3.23 -5.56
N GLN A 69 4.41 4.18 -5.86
CA GLN A 69 4.43 5.52 -5.26
C GLN A 69 4.30 5.46 -3.74
N LEU A 70 3.31 4.72 -3.23
CA LEU A 70 3.11 4.55 -1.78
C LEU A 70 4.33 3.87 -1.14
N TYR A 71 4.88 2.83 -1.77
CA TYR A 71 6.08 2.16 -1.28
C TYR A 71 7.26 3.13 -1.10
N GLN A 72 7.51 4.00 -2.08
CA GLN A 72 8.57 5.01 -2.00
C GLN A 72 8.30 6.06 -0.90
N GLU A 73 7.05 6.54 -0.79
CA GLU A 73 6.64 7.47 0.27
C GLU A 73 6.84 6.83 1.66
N PHE A 74 6.39 5.59 1.85
CA PHE A 74 6.54 4.88 3.12
C PHE A 74 7.98 4.51 3.45
N LYS A 75 8.82 4.16 2.46
CA LYS A 75 10.27 3.98 2.68
C LYS A 75 10.93 5.26 3.17
N THR A 76 10.52 6.41 2.63
CA THR A 76 11.00 7.72 3.08
C THR A 76 10.52 8.04 4.50
N PHE A 77 9.25 7.75 4.81
CA PHE A 77 8.67 7.97 6.13
C PHE A 77 9.22 7.03 7.20
N PHE A 78 9.60 5.81 6.85
CA PHE A 78 10.05 4.78 7.81
C PHE A 78 11.38 4.15 7.37
N PRO A 79 12.47 4.93 7.29
CA PRO A 79 13.76 4.44 6.80
C PRO A 79 14.39 3.41 7.73
N GLU A 80 14.00 3.40 9.01
CA GLU A 80 14.48 2.47 10.04
C GLU A 80 13.55 1.26 10.23
N ASN A 81 12.53 1.08 9.37
CA ASN A 81 11.59 -0.04 9.47
C ASN A 81 11.51 -0.85 8.17
N ALA A 82 11.05 -2.10 8.30
CA ALA A 82 10.74 -2.97 7.18
C ALA A 82 9.49 -2.45 6.45
N VAL A 83 9.73 -1.77 5.33
CA VAL A 83 8.71 -1.38 4.37
C VAL A 83 8.95 -2.26 3.15
N GLU A 84 7.99 -3.11 2.82
CA GLU A 84 8.15 -4.12 1.77
C GLU A 84 7.18 -3.88 0.62
N TYR A 85 7.47 -4.46 -0.55
CA TYR A 85 6.69 -4.27 -1.77
C TYR A 85 6.23 -5.61 -2.33
N PHE A 86 4.92 -5.84 -2.32
CA PHE A 86 4.34 -7.10 -2.76
C PHE A 86 3.32 -6.89 -3.88
N VAL A 87 3.73 -7.18 -5.11
CA VAL A 87 2.87 -7.14 -6.31
C VAL A 87 3.12 -8.36 -7.18
N SER A 88 2.30 -8.56 -8.22
CA SER A 88 2.59 -9.56 -9.23
C SER A 88 3.97 -9.30 -9.86
N TYR A 89 4.84 -10.30 -9.73
CA TYR A 89 6.13 -10.43 -10.39
C TYR A 89 6.05 -10.81 -11.87
N TYR A 90 4.86 -10.93 -12.47
CA TYR A 90 4.75 -11.09 -13.91
C TYR A 90 4.80 -9.72 -14.59
N ASP A 91 5.74 -9.55 -15.52
CA ASP A 91 5.76 -8.42 -16.47
C ASP A 91 4.73 -8.65 -17.58
N TYR A 92 4.57 -9.91 -17.99
CA TYR A 92 3.54 -10.37 -18.92
C TYR A 92 2.93 -11.66 -18.40
N TYR A 93 1.60 -11.78 -18.51
CA TYR A 93 0.89 -12.99 -18.14
C TYR A 93 -0.32 -13.19 -19.03
N GLN A 94 -0.31 -14.27 -19.80
CA GLN A 94 -1.45 -14.79 -20.52
C GLN A 94 -1.95 -16.05 -19.81
N PRO A 95 -3.18 -16.02 -19.24
CA PRO A 95 -3.77 -17.22 -18.70
C PRO A 95 -4.07 -18.23 -19.82
N GLU A 96 -4.00 -19.50 -19.48
CA GLU A 96 -4.57 -20.55 -20.30
C GLU A 96 -6.08 -20.33 -20.46
N ALA A 97 -6.60 -20.40 -21.69
CA ALA A 97 -8.01 -20.19 -21.96
C ALA A 97 -8.47 -21.00 -23.17
N TYR A 98 -9.77 -21.25 -23.24
CA TYR A 98 -10.41 -21.83 -24.42
C TYR A 98 -11.56 -20.95 -24.87
N ILE A 99 -11.53 -20.52 -26.14
CA ILE A 99 -12.55 -19.68 -26.77
C ILE A 99 -13.44 -20.56 -27.64
N ALA A 100 -14.60 -20.93 -27.11
CA ALA A 100 -15.53 -21.86 -27.76
C ALA A 100 -16.06 -21.36 -29.12
N ARG A 101 -16.27 -20.05 -29.28
CA ARG A 101 -16.83 -19.47 -30.53
C ARG A 101 -15.90 -19.68 -31.73
N THR A 102 -14.59 -19.73 -31.50
CA THR A 102 -13.57 -19.86 -32.54
C THR A 102 -12.85 -21.20 -32.44
N ASP A 103 -13.30 -22.11 -31.56
CA ASP A 103 -12.65 -23.39 -31.27
C ASP A 103 -11.13 -23.22 -31.05
N THR A 104 -10.76 -22.20 -30.28
CA THR A 104 -9.35 -21.81 -30.10
C THR A 104 -8.90 -22.05 -28.68
N TYR A 105 -7.87 -22.87 -28.53
CA TYR A 105 -7.13 -23.00 -27.28
C TYR A 105 -5.99 -21.98 -27.25
N ILE A 106 -5.88 -21.27 -26.14
CA ILE A 106 -4.83 -20.28 -25.83
C ILE A 106 -3.96 -20.90 -24.74
N GLU A 107 -2.72 -21.19 -25.10
CA GLU A 107 -1.71 -21.67 -24.15
C GLU A 107 -1.33 -20.58 -23.14
N LYS A 108 -0.95 -21.04 -21.95
CA LYS A 108 -0.36 -20.19 -20.92
C LYS A 108 1.01 -19.70 -21.39
N ASP A 109 1.21 -18.39 -21.31
CA ASP A 109 2.51 -17.76 -21.57
C ASP A 109 2.77 -16.66 -20.53
N LEU A 110 4.04 -16.46 -20.16
CA LEU A 110 4.40 -15.52 -19.11
C LEU A 110 5.85 -15.04 -19.21
N ALA A 111 6.08 -13.84 -18.70
CA ALA A 111 7.40 -13.30 -18.44
C ALA A 111 7.50 -12.86 -16.97
N ILE A 112 8.55 -13.32 -16.28
CA ILE A 112 8.78 -13.04 -14.86
C ILE A 112 9.77 -11.88 -14.72
N ASN A 113 9.54 -11.06 -13.71
CA ASN A 113 10.42 -10.00 -13.26
C ASN A 113 11.17 -10.43 -12.00
N ASP A 114 12.44 -10.82 -12.17
CA ASP A 114 13.30 -11.29 -11.07
C ASP A 114 13.55 -10.23 -9.99
N THR A 115 13.47 -8.94 -10.35
CA THR A 115 13.64 -7.86 -9.37
C THR A 115 12.43 -7.79 -8.45
N ILE A 116 11.22 -7.84 -9.01
CA ILE A 116 9.99 -7.89 -8.21
C ILE A 116 9.91 -9.19 -7.41
N ASP A 117 10.36 -10.32 -7.96
CA ASP A 117 10.41 -11.57 -7.21
C ASP A 117 11.27 -11.45 -5.95
N LYS A 118 12.47 -10.88 -6.07
CA LYS A 118 13.35 -10.60 -4.92
C LYS A 118 12.74 -9.65 -3.91
N MET A 119 11.92 -8.68 -4.33
CA MET A 119 11.24 -7.77 -3.41
C MET A 119 10.08 -8.42 -2.64
N ARG A 120 9.61 -9.60 -3.07
CA ARG A 120 8.56 -10.37 -2.39
C ARG A 120 9.10 -11.35 -1.35
N LEU A 121 10.40 -11.64 -1.38
CA LEU A 121 11.12 -12.57 -0.49
C LEU A 121 11.69 -11.83 0.72
#